data_AF-A0A2N1VCC9-F1
#
_entry.id   AF-A0A2N1VCC9-F1
#
_cell.length_a   1.000
_cell.length_b   1.000
_cell.length_c   1.000
_cell.angle_alpha   90.00
_cell.angle_beta   90.00
_cell.angle_gamma   90.00
#
_symmetry.space_group_name_H-M   'P 1'
#
loop_
_entity.id
_entity.type
_entity.pdbx_description
1 polymer ?
#
loop_
_entity_poly.entity_id
_entity_poly.type
_entity_poly.pdbx_seq_one_letter_code
_entity_poly.pdbx_strand_id
1 'polypeptide(L)'
;VAVEQFGYGLGFTAYMLYMIYISDGDHKTAHFAIATGFMALGMMLPGMMSGWLQDIIGYQHFFVWVCIATIPAFIVTKLIPLDSEFGKK
;
A
#
# COMPACT_ATOMS: atom_id res chain seq x y z
N VAL A 1 -13.60 12.71 -5.97
CA VAL A 1 -12.34 13.46 -5.72
C VAL A 1 -12.03 13.70 -4.25
N ALA A 2 -12.75 14.54 -3.49
CA ALA A 2 -12.35 14.87 -2.10
C ALA A 2 -12.29 13.65 -1.17
N VAL A 3 -13.29 12.76 -1.24
CA VAL A 3 -13.33 11.53 -0.42
C VAL A 3 -12.27 10.51 -0.86
N GLU A 4 -12.03 10.37 -2.16
CA GLU A 4 -10.95 9.50 -2.69
C GLU A 4 -9.57 9.99 -2.28
N GLN A 5 -9.29 11.30 -2.41
CA GLN A 5 -8.02 11.90 -2.00
C GLN A 5 -7.82 11.83 -0.49
N PHE A 6 -8.90 11.98 0.28
CA PHE A 6 -8.87 11.80 1.72
C PHE A 6 -8.54 10.34 2.09
N GLY A 7 -9.21 9.36 1.48
CA GLY A 7 -8.93 7.94 1.72
C GLY A 7 -7.52 7.54 1.29
N TYR A 8 -7.04 8.06 0.17
CA TYR A 8 -5.67 7.86 -0.29
C TYR A 8 -4.64 8.44 0.68
N GLY A 9 -4.83 9.70 1.11
CA GLY A 9 -3.96 10.34 2.10
C GLY A 9 -3.96 9.61 3.43
N LEU A 10 -5.13 9.23 3.94
CA LEU A 10 -5.28 8.47 5.18
C LEU A 10 -4.59 7.10 5.08
N GLY A 11 -4.79 6.37 3.98
CA GLY A 11 -4.17 5.07 3.74
C GLY A 11 -2.65 5.17 3.60
N PHE A 12 -2.15 6.18 2.90
CA PHE A 12 -0.72 6.44 2.76
C PHE A 12 -0.07 6.76 4.11
N THR A 13 -0.69 7.60 4.93
CA THR A 13 -0.21 7.88 6.29
C THR A 13 -0.24 6.64 7.17
N ALA A 14 -1.31 5.85 7.14
CA ALA A 14 -1.37 4.59 7.90
C ALA A 14 -0.27 3.61 7.47
N TYR A 15 -0.01 3.50 6.17
CA TYR A 15 1.07 2.67 5.63
C TYR A 15 2.45 3.18 6.06
N MET A 16 2.66 4.50 6.08
CA MET A 16 3.88 5.12 6.59
C MET A 16 4.10 4.82 8.08
N LEU A 17 3.07 4.96 8.91
CA LEU A 17 3.13 4.63 10.34
C LEU A 17 3.46 3.15 10.56
N TYR A 18 2.88 2.25 9.77
CA TYR A 18 3.20 0.83 9.81
C TYR A 18 4.66 0.54 9.44
N MET A 19 5.23 1.27 8.46
CA MET A 19 6.65 1.14 8.13
C MET A 19 7.57 1.68 9.24
N ILE A 20 7.15 2.73 9.95
CA ILE A 20 7.90 3.21 11.12
C ILE A 20 7.85 2.16 12.24
N TYR A 21 6.69 1.54 12.46
CA TYR A 21 6.52 0.46 13.44
C TYR A 21 7.47 -0.72 13.18
N ILE A 22 7.46 -1.27 11.96
CA ILE A 22 8.31 -2.40 11.60
C ILE A 22 9.80 -2.04 11.60
N SER A 23 10.13 -0.76 11.49
CA SER A 23 11.49 -0.24 11.54
C SER A 23 11.95 0.13 12.95
N ASP A 24 11.09 0.01 13.98
CA ASP A 24 11.47 0.30 15.36
C ASP A 24 12.35 -0.84 15.93
N GLY A 25 13.67 -0.65 15.84
CA GLY A 25 14.70 -1.58 16.33
C GLY A 25 16.08 -0.92 16.37
N ASP A 26 17.16 -1.68 16.58
CA ASP A 26 18.53 -1.15 16.71
C ASP A 26 19.01 -0.32 15.49
N HIS A 27 18.52 -0.63 14.28
CA HIS A 27 18.95 0.01 13.03
C HIS A 27 17.79 0.69 12.28
N LYS A 28 17.13 1.65 12.95
CA LYS A 28 15.92 2.35 12.47
C LYS A 28 16.07 2.95 11.07
N THR A 29 17.20 3.59 10.77
CA THR A 29 17.43 4.26 9.48
C THR A 29 17.60 3.27 8.33
N ALA A 30 18.29 2.14 8.56
CA ALA A 30 18.55 1.14 7.53
C ALA A 30 17.29 0.33 7.19
N HIS A 31 16.54 -0.09 8.21
CA HIS A 31 15.28 -0.81 8.01
C HIS A 31 14.22 0.08 7.34
N PHE A 32 14.14 1.35 7.74
CA PHE A 32 13.23 2.31 7.11
C PHE A 32 13.58 2.57 5.65
N ALA A 33 14.86 2.69 5.30
CA ALA A 33 15.30 2.85 3.91
C ALA A 33 14.96 1.63 3.04
N ILE A 34 15.16 0.41 3.57
CA ILE A 34 14.80 -0.83 2.87
C ILE A 34 13.28 -0.94 2.70
N ALA A 35 12.51 -0.68 3.76
CA ALA A 35 11.04 -0.69 3.70
C ALA A 35 10.50 0.34 2.71
N THR A 36 11.10 1.53 2.66
CA THR A 36 10.75 2.57 1.68
C THR A 36 11.11 2.14 0.25
N GLY A 37 12.22 1.45 0.04
CA GLY A 37 12.58 0.86 -1.25
C GLY A 37 11.55 -0.19 -1.71
N PHE A 38 11.11 -1.06 -0.81
CA PHE A 38 10.05 -2.03 -1.08
C PHE A 38 8.70 -1.36 -1.37
N MET A 39 8.37 -0.26 -0.69
CA MET A 39 7.18 0.54 -0.99
C MET A 39 7.23 1.10 -2.41
N ALA A 40 8.34 1.73 -2.79
CA ALA A 40 8.50 2.30 -4.12
C ALA A 40 8.38 1.21 -5.20
N LEU A 41 9.02 0.05 -4.98
CA LEU A 41 8.89 -1.11 -5.87
C LEU A 41 7.45 -1.62 -5.95
N GLY A 42 6.76 -1.72 -4.82
CA GLY A 42 5.36 -2.16 -4.73
C GLY A 42 4.39 -1.22 -5.44
N MET A 43 4.68 0.08 -5.53
CA MET A 43 3.90 1.02 -6.34
C MET A 43 4.31 1.03 -7.82
N MET A 44 5.58 0.84 -8.13
CA MET A 44 6.08 0.85 -9.52
C MET A 44 5.67 -0.39 -10.31
N LEU A 45 5.74 -1.59 -9.71
CA LEU A 45 5.34 -2.85 -10.36
C LEU A 45 3.93 -2.82 -10.97
N PRO A 46 2.86 -2.51 -10.20
CA PRO A 46 1.51 -2.44 -10.74
C PRO A 46 1.34 -1.29 -11.73
N GLY A 47 2.06 -0.17 -11.57
CA GLY A 47 2.04 0.95 -12.53
C GLY A 47 2.69 0.61 -13.88
N MET A 48 3.74 -0.20 -13.87
CA MET A 48 4.37 -0.70 -15.10
C MET A 48 3.49 -1.76 -15.78
N MET A 49 2.92 -2.68 -14.99
CA MET A 49 2.02 -3.72 -15.51
C MET A 49 0.68 -3.15 -15.98
N SER A 50 0.20 -2.06 -15.40
CA SER A 50 -1.10 -1.48 -15.77
C SER A 50 -1.17 -1.03 -17.22
N GLY A 51 -0.07 -0.53 -17.80
CA GLY A 51 -0.06 -0.10 -19.21
C GLY A 51 -0.27 -1.27 -20.16
N TRP A 52 0.46 -2.37 -19.96
CA TRP A 52 0.33 -3.59 -20.74
C TRP A 52 -1.03 -4.28 -20.52
N LEU A 53 -1.48 -4.31 -19.28
CA LEU A 53 -2.76 -4.92 -18.90
C LEU A 53 -3.95 -4.11 -19.43
N GLN A 54 -3.88 -2.78 -19.47
CA GLN A 54 -4.90 -1.94 -20.07
C GLN A 54 -5.00 -2.15 -21.59
N ASP A 55 -3.87 -2.38 -22.27
CA ASP A 55 -3.81 -2.61 -23.72
C ASP A 55 -4.50 -3.91 -24.13
N ILE A 56 -4.35 -4.97 -23.32
CA ILE A 56 -4.89 -6.30 -23.62
C ILE A 56 -6.38 -6.43 -23.27
N ILE A 57 -6.79 -5.96 -22.08
CA ILE A 57 -8.15 -6.21 -21.58
C ILE A 57 -9.11 -5.03 -21.86
N GLY A 58 -8.58 -3.87 -22.25
CA GLY A 58 -9.36 -2.65 -22.43
C GLY A 58 -9.71 -1.94 -21.11
N TYR A 59 -10.00 -0.64 -21.20
CA TYR A 59 -10.17 0.25 -20.03
C TYR A 59 -11.24 -0.21 -19.03
N GLN A 60 -12.40 -0.70 -19.52
CA GLN A 60 -13.49 -1.16 -18.66
C GLN A 60 -13.10 -2.40 -17.83
N HIS A 61 -12.44 -3.39 -18.43
CA HIS A 61 -12.02 -4.58 -17.71
C HIS A 61 -10.84 -4.30 -16.79
N PHE A 62 -9.92 -3.41 -17.16
CA PHE A 62 -8.85 -2.95 -16.28
C PHE A 62 -9.42 -2.35 -14.99
N PHE A 63 -10.46 -1.51 -15.09
CA PHE A 63 -11.10 -0.91 -13.91
C PHE A 63 -11.71 -1.96 -12.98
N VAL A 64 -12.48 -2.91 -13.53
CA VAL A 64 -13.07 -4.01 -12.75
C VAL A 64 -11.98 -4.89 -12.12
N TRP A 65 -10.88 -5.13 -12.84
CA TRP A 65 -9.75 -5.90 -12.33
C TRP A 65 -9.05 -5.21 -11.18
N VAL A 66 -8.84 -3.89 -11.23
CA VAL A 66 -8.27 -3.10 -10.13
C VAL A 66 -9.19 -3.09 -8.91
N CYS A 67 -10.52 -2.99 -9.12
CA CYS A 67 -11.51 -3.12 -8.05
C CYS A 67 -11.49 -4.51 -7.40
N ILE A 68 -11.28 -5.58 -8.17
CA ILE A 68 -11.14 -6.92 -7.61
C ILE A 68 -9.81 -7.07 -6.89
N ALA A 69 -8.72 -6.56 -7.45
CA ALA A 69 -7.38 -6.60 -6.85
C ALA A 69 -7.28 -5.82 -5.53
N THR A 70 -8.17 -4.86 -5.28
CA THR A 70 -8.26 -4.16 -3.99
C THR A 70 -8.84 -5.04 -2.89
N ILE A 71 -9.75 -5.98 -3.21
CA ILE A 71 -10.38 -6.88 -2.22
C ILE A 71 -9.35 -7.71 -1.41
N PRO A 72 -8.41 -8.46 -2.04
CA PRO A 72 -7.41 -9.21 -1.29
C PRO A 72 -6.47 -8.27 -0.53
N ALA A 73 -6.18 -7.07 -1.04
CA ALA A 73 -5.38 -6.08 -0.31
C ALA A 73 -6.07 -5.67 1.01
N PHE A 74 -7.39 -5.41 1.00
CA PHE A 74 -8.15 -5.14 2.22
C PHE A 74 -8.16 -6.31 3.21
N ILE A 75 -8.24 -7.56 2.70
CA ILE A 75 -8.18 -8.76 3.54
C ILE A 75 -6.81 -8.88 4.20
N VAL A 76 -5.74 -8.67 3.45
CA VAL A 76 -4.37 -8.69 3.98
C VAL A 76 -4.21 -7.60 5.03
N THR A 77 -4.70 -6.38 4.79
CA THR A 77 -4.68 -5.30 5.78
C THR A 77 -5.39 -5.67 7.08
N LYS A 78 -6.51 -6.41 7.02
CA LYS A 78 -7.22 -6.90 8.21
C LYS A 78 -6.47 -8.01 8.97
N LEU A 79 -5.63 -8.79 8.27
CA LEU A 79 -4.82 -9.86 8.84
C LEU A 79 -3.49 -9.38 9.42
N ILE A 80 -3.13 -8.11 9.22
CA ILE A 80 -1.93 -7.53 9.84
C ILE A 80 -2.13 -7.60 11.37
N PRO A 81 -1.26 -8.32 12.11
CA PRO A 81 -1.29 -8.32 13.56
C PRO A 81 -0.80 -6.96 14.04
N LEU A 82 -1.72 -6.01 14.12
CA LEU A 82 -1.50 -4.72 14.75
C LEU A 82 -1.48 -4.94 16.25
N ASP A 83 -0.30 -4.76 16.85
CA ASP A 83 -0.18 -4.73 18.30
C ASP A 83 -1.01 -3.57 18.86
N SER A 84 -1.80 -3.85 19.88
CA SER A 84 -2.81 -2.93 20.43
C SER A 84 -2.21 -1.68 21.11
N GLU A 85 -0.88 -1.59 21.21
CA GLU A 85 -0.17 -0.42 21.73
C GLU A 85 0.26 0.58 20.65
N PHE A 86 0.30 0.21 19.36
CA PHE A 86 0.80 1.13 18.34
C PHE A 86 -0.24 2.16 17.92
N GLY A 87 -0.02 3.42 18.29
CA GLY A 87 -0.92 4.57 18.07
C GLY A 87 -1.57 5.13 19.34
N LYS A 88 -1.38 4.50 20.51
CA LYS A 88 -1.69 5.09 21.81
C LYS A 88 -0.53 5.98 22.27
N LYS A 89 -0.44 7.20 21.74
CA LYS A 89 0.24 8.31 22.40
C LYS A 89 -0.30 9.65 21.92
#